data_AF-A0A1Q7VGP0-F1
#
_entry.id   AF-A0A1Q7VGP0-F1
#
_cell.length_a   1.000
_cell.length_b   1.000
_cell.length_c   1.000
_cell.angle_alpha   90.00
_cell.angle_beta   90.00
_cell.angle_gamma   90.00
#
_symmetry.space_group_name_H-M   'P 1'
#
loop_
_entity.id
_entity.type
_entity.pdbx_description
1 polymer ?
#
loop_
_entity_poly.entity_id
_entity_poly.type
_entity_poly.pdbx_seq_one_letter_code
_entity_poly.pdbx_strand_id
1 'polypeptide(L)'
;MRVTLIGAQGFVGSAFARFLRRRAGVELIEVTRQNYASATGNPSDVVIEAACNSRKYLADQQPAAEFDSSVSHRLRTLHDFPAALHLQISSVDVYNDLASDKTTREDVAIDPAKVSHYGLHKLLAEALVRHYASRWLIVRLAGMVGPGLRKNPVFDILNGQSLRIHPDSQYQFMHTDDVARIVWGLVETGQAGD
;
A
#
# COMPACT_ATOMS: atom_id res chain seq x y z
N MET A 1 4.02 -11.24 -18.94
CA MET A 1 4.33 -10.12 -18.04
C MET A 1 4.70 -10.70 -16.68
N ARG A 2 5.93 -10.46 -16.23
CA ARG A 2 6.42 -10.89 -14.93
C ARG A 2 6.07 -9.85 -13.88
N VAL A 3 5.36 -10.27 -12.84
CA VAL A 3 4.89 -9.40 -11.75
C VAL A 3 5.44 -9.92 -10.43
N THR A 4 6.20 -9.09 -9.74
CA THR A 4 6.66 -9.38 -8.37
C THR A 4 5.74 -8.67 -7.38
N LEU A 5 5.11 -9.43 -6.49
CA LEU A 5 4.20 -8.92 -5.46
C LEU A 5 4.84 -9.09 -4.08
N ILE A 6 5.30 -8.00 -3.49
CA ILE A 6 5.89 -7.96 -2.16
C ILE A 6 4.77 -7.81 -1.12
N GLY A 7 4.76 -8.69 -0.12
CA GLY A 7 3.70 -8.74 0.88
C GLY A 7 2.49 -9.57 0.44
N ALA A 8 2.68 -10.58 -0.40
CA ALA A 8 1.60 -11.38 -1.00
C ALA A 8 0.66 -12.07 -0.01
N GLN A 9 1.10 -12.31 1.23
CA GLN A 9 0.27 -12.90 2.30
C GLN A 9 -0.40 -11.85 3.21
N GLY A 10 -0.16 -10.56 2.96
CA GLY A 10 -0.80 -9.45 3.67
C GLY A 10 -2.28 -9.31 3.31
N PHE A 11 -3.00 -8.44 4.01
CA PHE A 11 -4.43 -8.25 3.78
C PHE A 11 -4.73 -7.80 2.34
N VAL A 12 -4.16 -6.67 1.92
CA VAL A 12 -4.27 -6.15 0.55
C VAL A 12 -3.49 -7.03 -0.44
N GLY A 13 -2.25 -7.42 -0.10
CA GLY A 13 -1.42 -8.27 -0.96
C GLY A 13 -2.10 -9.59 -1.34
N SER A 14 -2.82 -10.23 -0.43
CA SER A 14 -3.54 -11.48 -0.73
C SER A 14 -4.65 -11.30 -1.76
N ALA A 15 -5.25 -10.10 -1.85
CA ALA A 15 -6.23 -9.79 -2.88
C ALA A 15 -5.58 -9.66 -4.26
N PHE A 16 -4.44 -8.95 -4.35
CA PHE A 16 -3.63 -8.91 -5.56
C PHE A 16 -3.18 -10.31 -5.98
N ALA A 17 -2.71 -11.14 -5.05
CA ALA A 17 -2.30 -12.52 -5.36
C ALA A 17 -3.47 -13.35 -5.92
N ARG A 18 -4.63 -13.35 -5.24
CA ARG A 18 -5.85 -14.05 -5.73
C ARG A 18 -6.29 -13.57 -7.10
N PHE A 19 -6.18 -12.27 -7.36
CA PHE A 19 -6.55 -11.68 -8.64
C PHE A 19 -5.57 -12.08 -9.75
N LEU A 20 -4.26 -11.89 -9.52
CA LEU A 20 -3.20 -12.07 -10.53
C LEU A 20 -2.93 -13.54 -10.88
N ARG A 21 -3.06 -14.47 -9.92
CA ARG A 21 -2.94 -15.92 -10.20
C ARG A 21 -3.88 -16.41 -11.31
N ARG A 22 -5.01 -15.73 -11.51
CA ARG A 22 -6.03 -16.08 -12.50
C ARG A 22 -5.86 -15.31 -13.82
N ARG A 23 -4.84 -14.46 -13.95
CA ARG A 23 -4.62 -13.63 -15.13
C ARG A 23 -3.73 -14.36 -16.13
N ALA A 24 -4.28 -14.63 -17.31
CA ALA A 24 -3.52 -15.17 -18.42
C ALA A 24 -2.36 -14.23 -18.79
N GLY A 25 -1.19 -14.80 -19.08
CA GLY A 25 -0.01 -14.01 -19.45
C GLY A 25 0.70 -13.31 -18.27
N VAL A 26 0.25 -13.50 -17.03
CA VAL A 26 0.95 -13.02 -15.83
C VAL A 26 1.76 -14.16 -15.21
N GLU A 27 3.07 -13.96 -15.14
CA GLU A 27 3.98 -14.77 -14.31
C GLU A 27 4.10 -14.07 -12.95
N LEU A 28 3.39 -14.59 -11.93
CA LEU A 28 3.35 -13.98 -10.61
C LEU A 28 4.42 -14.57 -9.68
N ILE A 29 5.25 -13.69 -9.11
CA ILE A 29 6.21 -14.00 -8.06
C ILE A 29 5.70 -13.41 -6.76
N GLU A 30 5.31 -14.29 -5.84
CA GLU A 30 4.80 -13.89 -4.54
C GLU A 30 5.92 -13.83 -3.51
N VAL A 31 6.23 -12.62 -3.05
CA VAL A 31 7.29 -12.36 -2.08
C VAL A 31 6.70 -12.17 -0.69
N THR A 32 7.26 -12.92 0.25
CA THR A 32 6.99 -12.87 1.69
C THR A 32 8.31 -12.70 2.44
N ARG A 33 8.24 -12.56 3.76
CA ARG A 33 9.45 -12.50 4.59
C ARG A 33 10.32 -13.76 4.46
N GLN A 34 9.72 -14.91 4.18
CA GLN A 34 10.42 -16.20 4.13
C GLN A 34 11.24 -16.40 2.85
N ASN A 35 10.84 -15.80 1.73
CA ASN A 35 11.49 -15.97 0.43
C ASN A 35 12.06 -14.66 -0.16
N TYR A 36 12.05 -13.56 0.61
CA TYR A 36 12.57 -12.27 0.16
C TYR A 36 13.96 -12.41 -0.48
N ALA A 37 14.92 -12.98 0.27
CA ALA A 37 16.31 -13.08 -0.15
C ALA A 37 16.52 -13.94 -1.41
N SER A 38 15.69 -14.96 -1.64
CA SER A 38 15.80 -15.79 -2.85
C SER A 38 15.09 -15.20 -4.07
N ALA A 39 14.20 -14.22 -3.87
CA ALA A 39 13.45 -13.57 -4.93
C ALA A 39 14.14 -12.30 -5.48
N THR A 40 15.13 -11.74 -4.77
CA THR A 40 15.82 -10.50 -5.15
C THR A 40 16.62 -10.62 -6.45
N GLY A 41 16.83 -9.49 -7.12
CA GLY A 41 17.77 -9.34 -8.24
C GLY A 41 17.20 -9.66 -9.61
N ASN A 42 16.05 -10.33 -9.70
CA ASN A 42 15.42 -10.62 -10.98
C ASN A 42 14.52 -9.44 -11.43
N PRO A 43 14.76 -8.85 -12.62
CA PRO A 43 13.91 -7.81 -13.15
C PRO A 43 12.47 -8.29 -13.37
N SER A 44 11.51 -7.40 -13.12
CA SER A 44 10.08 -7.63 -13.39
C SER A 44 9.52 -6.53 -14.29
N ASP A 45 8.44 -6.82 -15.00
CA ASP A 45 7.71 -5.77 -15.70
C ASP A 45 7.03 -4.85 -14.68
N VAL A 46 6.47 -5.44 -13.62
CA VAL A 46 5.81 -4.71 -12.53
C VAL A 46 6.25 -5.25 -11.17
N VAL A 47 6.61 -4.36 -10.26
CA VAL A 47 6.74 -4.67 -8.82
C VAL A 47 5.60 -3.99 -8.08
N ILE A 48 4.80 -4.79 -7.37
CA ILE A 48 3.72 -4.31 -6.49
C ILE A 48 4.20 -4.41 -5.05
N GLU A 49 4.33 -3.27 -4.39
CA GLU A 49 4.69 -3.16 -2.98
C GLU A 49 3.44 -3.06 -2.10
N ALA A 50 3.08 -4.17 -1.45
CA ALA A 50 1.93 -4.29 -0.56
C ALA A 50 2.31 -4.77 0.86
N ALA A 51 3.60 -4.79 1.20
CA ALA A 51 4.12 -5.18 2.52
C ALA A 51 4.23 -4.02 3.51
N CYS A 52 3.93 -2.78 3.10
CA CYS A 52 4.05 -1.63 3.99
C CYS A 52 3.21 -1.79 5.27
N ASN A 53 3.77 -1.38 6.40
CA ASN A 53 3.11 -1.53 7.70
C ASN A 53 1.75 -0.80 7.76
N SER A 54 0.77 -1.46 8.37
CA SER A 54 -0.60 -0.96 8.57
C SER A 54 -0.93 -0.63 10.03
N ARG A 55 0.02 -0.80 10.94
CA ARG A 55 -0.15 -0.53 12.37
C ARG A 55 0.22 0.93 12.67
N LYS A 56 -0.75 1.83 12.44
CA LYS A 56 -0.58 3.29 12.60
C LYS A 56 0.03 3.68 13.95
N TYR A 57 -0.45 3.08 15.03
CA TYR A 57 0.01 3.33 16.40
C TYR A 57 1.51 3.10 16.63
N LEU A 58 2.18 2.29 15.79
CA LEU A 58 3.63 2.08 15.91
C LEU A 58 4.42 3.34 15.55
N ALA A 59 3.87 4.22 14.72
CA ALA A 59 4.54 5.48 14.39
C ALA A 59 4.65 6.38 15.62
N ASP A 60 3.71 6.29 16.56
CA ASP A 60 3.75 7.05 17.81
C ASP A 60 4.53 6.32 18.91
N GLN A 61 4.37 5.00 19.02
CA GLN A 61 4.94 4.22 20.13
C GLN A 61 6.38 3.76 19.87
N GLN A 62 6.71 3.43 18.62
CA GLN A 62 7.99 2.86 18.20
C GLN A 62 8.41 3.43 16.84
N PRO A 63 8.58 4.76 16.72
CA PRO A 63 8.75 5.46 15.43
C PRO A 63 9.90 4.90 14.59
N ALA A 64 11.04 4.57 15.20
CA ALA A 64 12.19 4.00 14.48
C ALA A 64 11.86 2.64 13.85
N ALA A 65 11.19 1.75 14.59
CA ALA A 65 10.79 0.44 14.06
C ALA A 65 9.72 0.57 12.97
N GLU A 66 8.79 1.52 13.11
CA GLU A 66 7.82 1.84 12.06
C GLU A 66 8.54 2.33 10.80
N PHE A 67 9.44 3.30 10.94
CA PHE A 67 10.26 3.86 9.87
C PHE A 67 11.05 2.76 9.15
N ASP A 68 11.67 1.83 9.88
CA ASP A 68 12.41 0.72 9.29
C ASP A 68 11.52 -0.24 8.50
N SER A 69 10.30 -0.47 8.97
CA SER A 69 9.31 -1.35 8.33
C SER A 69 8.57 -0.69 7.15
N SER A 70 8.62 0.63 7.04
CA SER A 70 7.93 1.42 6.01
C SER A 70 8.93 2.07 5.06
N VAL A 71 9.70 3.04 5.53
CA VAL A 71 10.61 3.87 4.72
C VAL A 71 11.88 3.12 4.34
N SER A 72 12.63 2.61 5.33
CA SER A 72 13.88 1.88 5.06
C SER A 72 13.60 0.61 4.25
N HIS A 73 12.50 -0.10 4.56
CA HIS A 73 12.03 -1.22 3.78
C HIS A 73 11.76 -0.81 2.33
N ARG A 74 11.07 0.31 2.11
CA ARG A 74 10.75 0.72 0.74
C ARG A 74 12.01 1.00 -0.08
N LEU A 75 12.98 1.73 0.49
CA LEU A 75 14.26 1.97 -0.17
C LEU A 75 14.96 0.67 -0.55
N ARG A 76 15.02 -0.31 0.37
CA ARG A 76 15.59 -1.63 0.08
C ARG A 76 14.86 -2.33 -1.07
N THR A 77 13.53 -2.38 -1.04
CA THR A 77 12.75 -3.05 -2.09
C THR A 77 12.85 -2.38 -3.47
N LEU A 78 13.05 -1.06 -3.53
CA LEU A 78 13.32 -0.36 -4.79
C LEU A 78 14.64 -0.80 -5.42
N HIS A 79 15.64 -1.07 -4.59
CA HIS A 79 16.95 -1.53 -5.05
C HIS A 79 16.97 -3.04 -5.35
N ASP A 80 16.38 -3.85 -4.47
CA ASP A 80 16.46 -5.31 -4.52
C ASP A 80 15.56 -5.93 -5.60
N PHE A 81 14.51 -5.21 -6.03
CA PHE A 81 13.54 -5.67 -7.02
C PHE A 81 13.40 -4.67 -8.17
N PRO A 82 14.34 -4.67 -9.14
CA PRO A 82 14.25 -3.78 -10.28
C PRO A 82 12.98 -4.05 -11.12
N ALA A 83 12.30 -3.00 -11.55
CA ALA A 83 11.12 -3.13 -12.40
C ALA A 83 10.95 -2.00 -13.42
N ALA A 84 10.24 -2.32 -14.51
CA ALA A 84 9.82 -1.29 -15.47
C ALA A 84 8.71 -0.38 -14.92
N LEU A 85 7.88 -0.88 -14.00
CA LEU A 85 6.89 -0.10 -13.24
C LEU A 85 6.92 -0.49 -11.75
N HIS A 86 7.08 0.50 -10.87
CA HIS A 86 6.89 0.32 -9.43
C HIS A 86 5.51 0.80 -8.99
N LEU A 87 4.68 -0.14 -8.53
CA LEU A 87 3.37 0.13 -7.95
C LEU A 87 3.46 0.12 -6.43
N GLN A 88 3.19 1.26 -5.81
CA GLN A 88 3.19 1.43 -4.36
C GLN A 88 1.76 1.46 -3.80
N ILE A 89 1.45 0.56 -2.86
CA ILE A 89 0.26 0.71 -2.03
C ILE A 89 0.57 1.66 -0.87
N SER A 90 0.05 2.88 -0.96
CA SER A 90 0.17 3.92 0.05
C SER A 90 -1.14 4.10 0.81
N SER A 91 -1.31 5.23 1.50
CA SER A 91 -2.46 5.51 2.35
C SER A 91 -2.93 6.94 2.22
N VAL A 92 -4.23 7.16 2.42
CA VAL A 92 -4.82 8.50 2.54
C VAL A 92 -4.26 9.30 3.72
N ASP A 93 -3.67 8.64 4.74
CA ASP A 93 -3.06 9.32 5.90
C ASP A 93 -1.90 10.28 5.52
N VAL A 94 -1.45 10.30 4.26
CA VAL A 94 -0.51 11.31 3.75
C VAL A 94 -1.14 12.69 3.61
N TYR A 95 -2.46 12.80 3.50
CA TYR A 95 -3.12 14.10 3.39
C TYR A 95 -3.19 14.80 4.76
N ASN A 96 -3.13 16.14 4.74
CA ASN A 96 -3.24 16.95 5.96
C ASN A 96 -4.66 16.96 6.52
N ASP A 97 -5.67 16.83 5.65
CA ASP A 97 -7.08 16.85 6.01
C ASP A 97 -7.85 15.79 5.21
N LEU A 98 -8.52 14.89 5.93
CA LEU A 98 -9.31 13.78 5.39
C LEU A 98 -10.81 14.07 5.33
N ALA A 99 -11.25 15.28 5.67
CA ALA A 99 -12.66 15.62 5.85
C ALA A 99 -13.46 15.73 4.55
N SER A 100 -12.81 15.91 3.40
CA SER A 100 -13.51 16.10 2.12
C SER A 100 -12.72 15.57 0.92
N ASP A 101 -13.44 15.31 -0.17
CA ASP A 101 -12.83 14.97 -1.46
C ASP A 101 -11.86 16.06 -1.94
N LYS A 102 -12.20 17.34 -1.77
CA LYS A 102 -11.38 18.50 -2.16
C LYS A 102 -10.02 18.53 -1.49
N THR A 103 -9.91 18.06 -0.25
CA THR A 103 -8.65 18.04 0.51
C THR A 103 -7.86 16.74 0.32
N THR A 104 -8.47 15.73 -0.31
CA THR A 104 -7.87 14.42 -0.59
C THR A 104 -7.69 14.13 -2.08
N ARG A 105 -7.78 15.14 -2.95
CA ARG A 105 -7.42 15.00 -4.38
C ARG A 105 -5.92 14.78 -4.51
N GLU A 106 -5.52 14.03 -5.52
CA GLU A 106 -4.13 13.63 -5.74
C GLU A 106 -3.19 14.81 -6.03
N ASP A 107 -3.73 15.93 -6.52
CA ASP A 107 -3.02 17.18 -6.85
C ASP A 107 -2.93 18.17 -5.69
N VAL A 108 -3.50 17.85 -4.52
CA VAL A 108 -3.41 18.69 -3.33
C VAL A 108 -1.99 18.67 -2.78
N ALA A 109 -1.46 19.85 -2.48
CA ALA A 109 -0.18 19.99 -1.81
C ALA A 109 -0.25 19.42 -0.39
N ILE A 110 0.72 18.57 -0.05
CA ILE A 110 0.84 17.97 1.27
C ILE A 110 1.94 18.69 2.03
N ASP A 111 1.61 19.23 3.21
CA ASP A 111 2.55 19.84 4.16
C ASP A 111 3.07 18.76 5.13
N PRO A 112 4.35 18.34 5.04
CA PRO A 112 4.91 17.31 5.92
C PRO A 112 4.89 17.70 7.41
N ALA A 113 4.79 18.99 7.75
CA ALA A 113 4.73 19.44 9.14
C ALA A 113 3.35 19.22 9.78
N LYS A 114 2.32 18.93 8.98
CA LYS A 114 0.93 18.79 9.44
C LYS A 114 0.35 17.38 9.29
N VAL A 115 1.11 16.44 8.75
CA VAL A 115 0.67 15.03 8.68
C VAL A 115 0.93 14.32 10.01
N SER A 116 0.21 13.22 10.25
CA SER A 116 0.52 12.32 11.37
C SER A 116 1.91 11.69 11.21
N HIS A 117 2.52 11.17 12.29
CA HIS A 117 3.79 10.43 12.18
C HIS A 117 3.71 9.27 11.17
N TYR A 118 2.61 8.53 11.17
CA TYR A 118 2.36 7.46 10.20
C TYR A 118 2.24 8.00 8.77
N GLY A 119 1.49 9.09 8.59
CA GLY A 119 1.34 9.80 7.32
C GLY A 119 2.68 10.27 6.77
N LEU A 120 3.55 10.81 7.62
CA LEU A 120 4.90 11.23 7.26
C LEU A 120 5.73 10.06 6.72
N HIS A 121 5.73 8.92 7.40
CA HIS A 121 6.47 7.75 6.93
C HIS A 121 5.94 7.22 5.60
N LYS A 122 4.62 7.28 5.36
CA LYS A 122 4.04 6.97 4.04
C LYS A 122 4.47 7.97 2.97
N LEU A 123 4.44 9.26 3.28
CA LEU A 123 4.86 10.32 2.37
C LEU A 123 6.34 10.19 1.99
N LEU A 124 7.20 9.85 2.94
CA LEU A 124 8.62 9.57 2.69
C LEU A 124 8.81 8.35 1.79
N ALA A 125 8.05 7.26 2.02
CA ALA A 125 8.08 6.09 1.14
C ALA A 125 7.59 6.44 -0.29
N GLU A 126 6.55 7.26 -0.43
CA GLU A 126 6.11 7.80 -1.74
C GLU A 126 7.23 8.61 -2.42
N ALA A 127 7.90 9.49 -1.69
CA ALA A 127 8.99 10.31 -2.22
C ALA A 127 10.17 9.45 -2.72
N LEU A 128 10.53 8.39 -2.00
CA LEU A 128 11.55 7.43 -2.45
C LEU A 128 11.15 6.75 -3.76
N VAL A 129 9.88 6.35 -3.90
CA VAL A 129 9.39 5.75 -5.15
C VAL A 129 9.53 6.74 -6.31
N ARG A 130 9.08 7.99 -6.13
CA ARG A 130 9.18 9.03 -7.16
C ARG A 130 10.62 9.35 -7.54
N HIS A 131 11.55 9.26 -6.59
CA HIS A 131 12.95 9.57 -6.79
C HIS A 131 13.71 8.45 -7.52
N TYR A 132 13.48 7.20 -7.13
CA TYR A 132 14.29 6.07 -7.60
C TYR A 132 13.65 5.28 -8.75
N ALA A 133 12.32 5.26 -8.89
CA ALA A 133 11.66 4.54 -9.95
C ALA A 133 11.52 5.42 -11.21
N SER A 134 11.97 4.91 -12.35
CA SER A 134 11.82 5.59 -13.65
C SER A 134 10.35 5.73 -14.08
N ARG A 135 9.51 4.79 -13.65
CA ARG A 135 8.06 4.80 -13.83
C ARG A 135 7.39 4.19 -12.62
N TRP A 136 6.38 4.87 -12.09
CA TRP A 136 5.73 4.47 -10.86
C TRP A 136 4.23 4.70 -10.91
N LEU A 137 3.50 4.01 -10.04
CA LEU A 137 2.08 4.25 -9.76
C LEU A 137 1.89 4.17 -8.25
N ILE A 138 1.43 5.25 -7.63
CA ILE A 138 1.17 5.31 -6.18
C ILE A 138 -0.33 5.30 -5.97
N VAL A 139 -0.83 4.34 -5.21
CA VAL A 139 -2.27 4.19 -4.91
C VAL A 139 -2.51 4.40 -3.42
N ARG A 140 -3.20 5.47 -3.05
CA ARG A 140 -3.46 5.84 -1.65
C ARG A 140 -4.76 5.20 -1.17
N LEU A 141 -4.66 4.19 -0.32
CA LEU A 141 -5.83 3.47 0.19
C LEU A 141 -6.36 4.05 1.51
N ALA A 142 -7.70 4.06 1.63
CA ALA A 142 -8.41 4.36 2.87
C ALA A 142 -8.74 3.08 3.66
N GLY A 143 -9.91 3.02 4.32
CA GLY A 143 -10.37 1.82 5.00
C GLY A 143 -10.62 0.67 4.01
N MET A 144 -10.13 -0.52 4.34
CA MET A 144 -10.30 -1.70 3.48
C MET A 144 -11.10 -2.79 4.19
N VAL A 145 -11.92 -3.52 3.43
CA VAL A 145 -12.70 -4.69 3.88
C VAL A 145 -12.52 -5.86 2.91
N GLY A 146 -12.81 -7.08 3.35
CA GLY A 146 -12.73 -8.28 2.51
C GLY A 146 -12.05 -9.47 3.19
N PRO A 147 -11.74 -10.53 2.43
CA PRO A 147 -11.14 -11.75 2.97
C PRO A 147 -9.82 -11.50 3.69
N GLY A 148 -9.68 -12.06 4.90
CA GLY A 148 -8.49 -11.88 5.73
C GLY A 148 -8.47 -10.60 6.56
N LEU A 149 -9.59 -9.88 6.66
CA LEU A 149 -9.76 -8.76 7.58
C LEU A 149 -9.54 -9.23 9.03
N ARG A 150 -8.70 -8.51 9.78
CA ARG A 150 -8.36 -8.84 11.18
C ARG A 150 -8.60 -7.71 12.18
N LYS A 151 -8.82 -6.49 11.68
CA LYS A 151 -8.94 -5.26 12.48
C LYS A 151 -9.63 -4.19 11.65
N ASN A 152 -10.34 -3.30 12.33
CA ASN A 152 -11.01 -2.08 11.90
C ASN A 152 -12.43 -2.08 12.53
N PRO A 153 -13.15 -0.95 12.51
CA PRO A 153 -14.48 -0.90 13.10
C PRO A 153 -15.47 -1.93 12.53
N VAL A 154 -15.36 -2.27 11.25
CA VAL A 154 -16.22 -3.30 10.62
C VAL A 154 -15.96 -4.67 11.23
N PHE A 155 -14.69 -5.05 11.41
CA PHE A 155 -14.30 -6.29 12.08
C PHE A 155 -14.79 -6.30 13.52
N ASP A 156 -14.61 -5.19 14.25
CA ASP A 156 -14.99 -5.08 15.65
C ASP A 156 -16.50 -5.27 15.82
N ILE A 157 -17.32 -4.63 14.98
CA ILE A 157 -18.78 -4.80 14.95
C ILE A 157 -19.17 -6.25 14.68
N LEU A 158 -18.61 -6.86 13.64
CA LEU A 158 -18.95 -8.24 13.25
C LEU A 158 -18.57 -9.28 14.30
N ASN A 159 -17.62 -8.96 15.19
CA ASN A 159 -17.13 -9.85 16.24
C ASN A 159 -17.56 -9.41 17.65
N GLY A 160 -18.53 -8.49 17.76
CA GLY A 160 -19.05 -8.01 19.05
C GLY A 160 -17.99 -7.36 19.95
N GLN A 161 -16.93 -6.81 19.36
CA GLN A 161 -15.87 -6.11 20.08
C GLN A 161 -16.28 -4.67 20.39
N SER A 162 -15.68 -4.08 21.43
CA SER A 162 -15.91 -2.67 21.75
C SER A 162 -15.36 -1.77 20.64
N LEU A 163 -16.22 -0.87 20.16
CA LEU A 163 -15.83 0.18 19.24
C LEU A 163 -14.92 1.20 19.95
N ARG A 164 -13.73 1.39 19.40
CA ARG A 164 -12.75 2.39 19.87
C ARG A 164 -12.63 3.54 18.86
N ILE A 165 -13.78 4.09 18.49
CA ILE A 165 -13.90 5.18 17.52
C ILE A 165 -14.76 6.30 18.09
N HIS A 166 -14.54 7.52 17.62
CA HIS A 166 -15.40 8.64 18.00
C HIS A 166 -16.76 8.48 17.32
N PRO A 167 -17.89 8.84 17.97
CA PRO A 167 -19.23 8.75 17.36
C PRO A 167 -19.36 9.51 16.04
N ASP A 168 -18.65 10.63 15.91
CA ASP A 168 -18.66 11.46 14.68
C ASP A 168 -17.66 10.99 13.62
N SER A 169 -16.95 9.88 13.84
CA SER A 169 -16.00 9.35 12.86
C SER A 169 -16.71 8.89 11.59
N GLN A 170 -16.22 9.35 10.44
CA GLN A 170 -16.68 8.93 9.12
C GLN A 170 -15.64 8.04 8.47
N TYR A 171 -16.08 6.97 7.81
CA TYR A 171 -15.19 6.01 7.15
C TYR A 171 -15.63 5.75 5.72
N GLN A 172 -14.64 5.62 4.84
CA GLN A 172 -14.82 5.09 3.50
C GLN A 172 -14.17 3.70 3.46
N PHE A 173 -14.93 2.71 2.97
CA PHE A 173 -14.45 1.35 2.83
C PHE A 173 -14.49 0.91 1.37
N MET A 174 -13.44 0.21 0.93
CA MET A 174 -13.41 -0.49 -0.35
C MET A 174 -13.06 -1.96 -0.13
N HIS A 175 -13.64 -2.84 -0.96
CA HIS A 175 -13.30 -4.25 -0.95
C HIS A 175 -11.91 -4.48 -1.56
N THR A 176 -11.06 -5.28 -0.92
CA THR A 176 -9.68 -5.48 -1.38
C THR A 176 -9.58 -6.13 -2.76
N ASP A 177 -10.52 -7.01 -3.12
CA ASP A 177 -10.55 -7.59 -4.48
C ASP A 177 -10.94 -6.55 -5.55
N ASP A 178 -11.74 -5.54 -5.20
CA ASP A 178 -12.05 -4.42 -6.10
C ASP A 178 -10.84 -3.51 -6.28
N VAL A 179 -10.09 -3.24 -5.21
CA VAL A 179 -8.81 -2.53 -5.29
C VAL A 179 -7.88 -3.24 -6.26
N ALA A 180 -7.67 -4.56 -6.08
CA ALA A 180 -6.80 -5.34 -6.96
C ALA A 180 -7.23 -5.24 -8.42
N ARG A 181 -8.54 -5.35 -8.70
CA ARG A 181 -9.10 -5.23 -10.05
C ARG A 181 -8.92 -3.84 -10.66
N ILE A 182 -9.28 -2.78 -9.93
CA ILE A 182 -9.22 -1.39 -10.41
C ILE A 182 -7.76 -1.00 -10.66
N VAL A 183 -6.89 -1.25 -9.69
CA VAL A 183 -5.47 -0.92 -9.77
C VAL A 183 -4.78 -1.67 -10.91
N TRP A 184 -5.09 -2.95 -11.10
CA TRP A 184 -4.54 -3.68 -12.24
C TRP A 184 -5.05 -3.13 -13.59
N GLY A 185 -6.30 -2.68 -13.66
CA GLY A 185 -6.80 -2.00 -14.87
C GLY A 185 -6.02 -0.72 -15.22
N LEU A 186 -5.54 0.03 -14.21
CA LEU A 186 -4.63 1.16 -14.43
C LEU A 186 -3.30 0.71 -15.02
N VAL A 187 -2.75 -0.40 -14.53
CA VAL A 187 -1.51 -0.99 -15.08
C VAL A 187 -1.70 -1.42 -16.53
N GLU A 188 -2.80 -2.10 -16.85
CA GLU A 188 -3.10 -2.58 -18.21
C GLU A 188 -3.32 -1.43 -19.21
N THR A 189 -3.85 -0.29 -18.74
CA THR A 189 -4.02 0.92 -19.55
C THR A 189 -2.76 1.79 -19.61
N GLY A 190 -1.67 1.36 -18.99
CA GLY A 190 -0.39 2.05 -19.03
C GLY A 190 -0.34 3.32 -18.18
N GLN A 191 -1.27 3.50 -17.24
CA GLN A 191 -1.25 4.65 -16.33
C GLN A 191 -0.02 4.60 -15.44
N ALA A 192 0.56 5.77 -15.19
CA ALA A 192 1.66 5.99 -14.27
C ALA A 192 1.47 7.37 -13.63
N GLY A 193 2.21 7.64 -12.57
CA GLY A 193 2.27 8.98 -12.00
C GLY A 193 3.03 9.95 -12.91
N ASP A 194 2.74 11.23 -12.70
CA ASP A 194 3.37 12.37 -13.38
C ASP A 194 4.77 12.69 -12.85
#